data_AF-F9LXD7-F1
#
_entry.id   AF-F9LXD7-F1
#
_cell.length_a   1.000
_cell.length_b   1.000
_cell.length_c   1.000
_cell.angle_alpha   90.00
_cell.angle_beta   90.00
_cell.angle_gamma   90.00
#
_symmetry.space_group_name_H-M   'P 1'
#
loop_
_entity.id
_entity.type
_entity.pdbx_description
1 polymer ?
#
loop_
_entity_poly.entity_id
_entity_poly.type
_entity_poly.pdbx_seq_one_letter_code
_entity_poly.pdbx_strand_id
1 'polypeptide(L)'
;MTAYLIAEILSKSKHRDFYWSLCDQLIPILISLLDIKNTILRQKVVIALGWVGTEKEIGLLTRQMLDDADALCRAWSATSLMQLSFHRVKVEIISKEAKASFIQAITEEKDPYACGLMIEAVQILFGKRWIPSSAVENMDLEKIEKAKKSAIRFLSKH
;
A
#
# COMPACT_ATOMS: atom_id res chain seq x y z
N MET A 1 15.27 11.73 -3.53
CA MET A 1 14.19 12.57 -4.12
C MET A 1 14.00 12.27 -5.60
N THR A 2 15.07 12.19 -6.41
CA THR A 2 14.99 11.97 -7.87
C THR A 2 14.20 10.71 -8.27
N ALA A 3 14.49 9.55 -7.65
CA ALA A 3 13.78 8.30 -7.97
C ALA A 3 12.26 8.36 -7.74
N TYR A 4 11.82 9.05 -6.68
CA TYR A 4 10.40 9.28 -6.40
C TYR A 4 9.74 10.12 -7.49
N LEU A 5 10.37 11.22 -7.90
CA LEU A 5 9.83 12.08 -8.95
C LEU A 5 9.77 11.37 -10.31
N ILE A 6 10.77 10.51 -10.62
CA ILE A 6 10.74 9.66 -11.82
C ILE A 6 9.53 8.72 -11.74
N ALA A 7 9.29 8.05 -10.62
CA ALA A 7 8.14 7.18 -10.44
C ALA A 7 6.80 7.93 -10.62
N GLU A 8 6.70 9.16 -10.09
CA GLU A 8 5.52 10.00 -10.25
C GLU A 8 5.27 10.40 -11.72
N ILE A 9 6.32 10.72 -12.48
CA ILE A 9 6.20 11.04 -13.91
C ILE A 9 5.81 9.79 -14.70
N LEU A 10 6.38 8.63 -14.37
CA LEU A 10 6.05 7.37 -15.00
C LEU A 10 4.59 6.97 -14.75
N SER A 11 4.08 7.13 -13.54
CA SER A 11 2.69 6.77 -13.20
C SER A 11 1.67 7.53 -14.06
N LYS A 12 1.96 8.80 -14.39
CA LYS A 12 1.16 9.64 -15.30
C LYS A 12 1.35 9.30 -16.79
N SER A 13 2.37 8.52 -17.12
CA SER A 13 2.77 8.16 -18.49
C SER A 13 2.51 6.68 -18.83
N LYS A 14 1.63 5.99 -18.09
CA LYS A 14 1.38 4.54 -18.22
C LYS A 14 0.91 4.05 -19.60
N HIS A 15 0.45 4.95 -20.45
CA HIS A 15 0.02 4.67 -21.84
C HIS A 15 1.18 4.72 -22.85
N ARG A 16 2.39 5.09 -22.41
CA ARG A 16 3.57 5.19 -23.27
C ARG A 16 4.28 3.86 -23.34
N ASP A 17 4.85 3.58 -24.51
CA ASP A 17 5.62 2.37 -24.83
C ASP A 17 6.82 2.16 -23.88
N PHE A 18 7.50 3.24 -23.51
CA PHE A 18 8.65 3.18 -22.60
C PHE A 18 8.29 2.89 -21.13
N TYR A 19 7.02 3.04 -20.73
CA TYR A 19 6.59 2.97 -19.32
C TYR A 19 7.08 1.70 -18.64
N TRP A 20 6.82 0.54 -19.24
CA TRP A 20 7.18 -0.76 -18.69
C TRP A 20 8.68 -0.89 -18.45
N SER A 21 9.48 -0.58 -19.48
CA SER A 21 10.94 -0.71 -19.42
C SER A 21 11.59 0.22 -18.39
N LEU A 22 11.08 1.45 -18.24
CA LEU A 22 11.61 2.42 -17.27
C LEU A 22 11.19 2.07 -15.84
N CYS A 23 9.97 1.57 -15.64
CA CYS A 23 9.56 1.05 -14.33
C CYS A 23 10.46 -0.10 -13.89
N ASP A 24 10.77 -1.05 -14.79
CA ASP A 24 11.62 -2.21 -14.48
C ASP A 24 13.05 -1.81 -14.11
N GLN A 25 13.60 -0.76 -14.73
CA GLN A 25 14.91 -0.20 -14.37
C GLN A 25 14.87 0.55 -13.03
N LEU A 26 13.74 1.19 -12.70
CA LEU A 26 13.60 2.00 -11.49
C LEU A 26 13.39 1.16 -10.23
N ILE A 27 12.71 0.02 -10.33
CA ILE A 27 12.36 -0.83 -9.18
C ILE A 27 13.60 -1.18 -8.32
N PRO A 28 14.72 -1.72 -8.86
CA PRO A 28 15.89 -2.06 -8.05
C PRO A 28 16.48 -0.85 -7.30
N ILE A 29 16.45 0.33 -7.93
CA ILE A 29 16.91 1.58 -7.32
C ILE A 29 16.03 1.94 -6.13
N LEU A 30 14.70 1.85 -6.28
CA LEU A 30 13.76 2.09 -5.18
C LEU A 30 13.97 1.09 -4.04
N ILE A 31 14.10 -0.21 -4.35
CA ILE A 31 14.33 -1.25 -3.35
C ILE A 31 15.59 -0.97 -2.53
N SER A 32 16.70 -0.55 -3.17
CA SER A 32 17.94 -0.22 -2.45
C SER A 32 17.82 0.96 -1.47
N LEU A 33 16.75 1.76 -1.57
CA LEU A 33 16.52 2.92 -0.72
C LEU A 33 15.59 2.61 0.48
N LEU A 34 15.08 1.37 0.59
CA LEU A 34 14.19 0.98 1.69
C LEU A 34 14.90 0.87 3.03
N ASP A 35 16.18 0.51 3.07
CA ASP A 35 16.95 0.36 4.32
C ASP A 35 17.42 1.71 4.90
N ILE A 36 17.04 2.83 4.30
CA ILE A 36 17.44 4.15 4.77
C ILE A 36 16.68 4.52 6.05
N LYS A 37 17.43 4.93 7.08
CA LYS A 37 16.89 5.37 8.38
C LYS A 37 15.94 6.57 8.29
N ASN A 38 16.11 7.42 7.26
CA ASN A 38 15.22 8.56 7.03
C ASN A 38 13.81 8.09 6.66
N THR A 39 12.90 8.18 7.63
CA THR A 39 11.51 7.77 7.50
C THR A 39 10.76 8.47 6.37
N ILE A 40 10.92 9.79 6.21
CA ILE A 40 10.23 10.54 5.14
C ILE A 40 10.68 10.04 3.76
N LEU A 41 11.97 9.73 3.60
CA LEU A 41 12.47 9.16 2.36
C LEU A 41 11.92 7.75 2.13
N ARG A 42 11.90 6.91 3.17
CA ARG A 42 11.37 5.54 3.09
C ARG A 42 9.88 5.52 2.73
N GLN A 43 9.07 6.40 3.33
CA GLN A 43 7.66 6.59 2.95
C GLN A 43 7.51 6.91 1.46
N LYS A 44 8.31 7.86 0.94
CA LYS A 44 8.30 8.20 -0.50
C LYS A 44 8.68 7.00 -1.37
N VAL A 45 9.68 6.22 -0.97
CA VAL A 45 10.10 5.02 -1.71
C VAL A 45 8.99 3.99 -1.76
N VAL A 46 8.32 3.74 -0.63
CA VAL A 46 7.15 2.84 -0.55
C VAL A 46 6.06 3.29 -1.51
N ILE A 47 5.66 4.57 -1.45
CA ILE A 47 4.64 5.14 -2.34
C ILE A 47 5.03 4.96 -3.82
N ALA A 48 6.29 5.24 -4.16
CA ALA A 48 6.79 5.08 -5.52
C ALA A 48 6.69 3.63 -6.02
N LEU A 49 7.01 2.65 -5.16
CA LEU A 49 6.84 1.23 -5.49
C LEU A 49 5.38 0.87 -5.79
N GLY A 50 4.39 1.52 -5.17
CA GLY A 50 2.98 1.33 -5.52
C GLY A 50 2.62 1.74 -6.95
N TRP A 51 3.35 2.70 -7.53
CA TRP A 51 3.10 3.20 -8.88
C TRP A 51 3.83 2.42 -9.99
N VAL A 52 5.01 1.89 -9.67
CA VAL A 52 5.91 1.29 -10.67
C VAL A 52 6.15 -0.19 -10.46
N GLY A 53 5.86 -0.72 -9.27
CA GLY A 53 6.12 -2.11 -8.90
C GLY A 53 5.30 -3.13 -9.70
N THR A 54 5.69 -4.38 -9.56
CA THR A 54 5.06 -5.53 -10.20
C THR A 54 4.56 -6.52 -9.16
N GLU A 55 4.02 -7.65 -9.62
CA GLU A 55 3.67 -8.80 -8.76
C GLU A 55 4.86 -9.24 -7.89
N LYS A 56 6.11 -9.11 -8.38
CA LYS A 56 7.33 -9.48 -7.63
C LYS A 56 7.52 -8.68 -6.36
N GLU A 57 6.99 -7.46 -6.29
CA GLU A 57 7.12 -6.57 -5.15
C GLU A 57 6.01 -6.75 -4.11
N ILE A 58 4.99 -7.58 -4.34
CA ILE A 58 3.91 -7.84 -3.37
C ILE A 58 4.49 -8.38 -2.05
N GLY A 59 5.39 -9.37 -2.12
CA GLY A 59 6.06 -9.94 -0.95
C GLY A 59 6.97 -8.96 -0.20
N LEU A 60 7.46 -7.92 -0.88
CA LEU A 60 8.24 -6.85 -0.25
C LEU A 60 7.34 -5.86 0.47
N LEU A 61 6.27 -5.41 -0.19
CA LEU A 61 5.32 -4.44 0.38
C LEU A 61 4.54 -5.04 1.55
N THR A 62 4.17 -6.32 1.49
CA THR A 62 3.53 -7.01 2.63
C THR A 62 4.43 -7.08 3.85
N ARG A 63 5.72 -7.37 3.69
CA ARG A 63 6.70 -7.30 4.79
C ARG A 63 6.82 -5.89 5.37
N GLN A 64 6.95 -4.86 4.53
CA GLN A 64 7.00 -3.49 5.05
C GLN A 64 5.70 -3.05 5.73
N MET A 65 4.55 -3.52 5.26
CA MET A 65 3.26 -3.27 5.90
C MET A 65 3.19 -3.87 7.32
N LEU A 66 3.87 -5.00 7.57
CA LEU A 66 3.87 -5.68 8.86
C LEU A 66 4.98 -5.18 9.79
N ASP A 67 6.18 -4.96 9.25
CA ASP A 67 7.42 -4.91 10.04
C ASP A 67 8.04 -3.52 10.14
N ASP A 68 7.63 -2.53 9.33
CA ASP A 68 8.23 -1.19 9.41
C ASP A 68 7.93 -0.53 10.76
N ALA A 69 8.94 0.09 11.38
CA ALA A 69 8.80 0.78 12.65
C ALA A 69 7.90 2.02 12.56
N ASP A 70 7.83 2.66 11.41
CA ASP A 70 7.01 3.85 11.18
C ASP A 70 5.59 3.49 10.71
N ALA A 71 4.59 4.03 11.41
CA ALA A 71 3.19 3.76 11.12
C ALA A 71 2.78 4.20 9.71
N LEU A 72 3.31 5.33 9.22
CA LEU A 72 3.02 5.81 7.88
C LEU A 72 3.69 4.95 6.82
N CYS A 73 4.90 4.43 7.03
CA CYS A 73 5.48 3.43 6.11
C CYS A 73 4.61 2.16 6.02
N ARG A 74 4.09 1.66 7.15
CA ARG A 74 3.17 0.51 7.15
C ARG A 74 1.89 0.83 6.37
N ALA A 75 1.28 1.99 6.62
CA ALA A 75 0.09 2.46 5.91
C ALA A 75 0.34 2.65 4.41
N TRP A 76 1.45 3.28 4.04
CA TRP A 76 1.80 3.47 2.63
C TRP A 76 2.13 2.17 1.93
N SER A 77 2.59 1.15 2.65
CA SER A 77 2.81 -0.17 2.07
C SER A 77 1.48 -0.83 1.70
N ALA A 78 0.48 -0.73 2.58
CA ALA A 78 -0.89 -1.14 2.31
C ALA A 78 -1.50 -0.39 1.11
N THR A 79 -1.39 0.94 1.10
CA THR A 79 -1.85 1.78 -0.01
C THR A 79 -1.10 1.46 -1.31
N SER A 80 0.18 1.12 -1.22
CA SER A 80 0.99 0.76 -2.40
C SER A 80 0.56 -0.56 -3.00
N LEU A 81 0.23 -1.57 -2.17
CA LEU A 81 -0.39 -2.82 -2.64
C LEU A 81 -1.68 -2.53 -3.42
N MET A 82 -2.53 -1.63 -2.93
CA MET A 82 -3.69 -1.17 -3.68
C MET A 82 -3.30 -0.43 -4.96
N GLN A 83 -2.31 0.46 -4.94
CA GLN A 83 -1.88 1.22 -6.12
C GLN A 83 -1.38 0.33 -7.26
N LEU A 84 -0.77 -0.82 -6.96
CA LEU A 84 -0.38 -1.80 -7.98
C LEU A 84 -1.56 -2.21 -8.86
N SER A 85 -2.78 -2.26 -8.31
CA SER A 85 -4.00 -2.62 -9.05
C SER A 85 -4.45 -1.58 -10.07
N PHE A 86 -4.02 -0.33 -9.93
CA PHE A 86 -4.31 0.75 -10.88
C PHE A 86 -3.25 0.89 -11.99
N HIS A 87 -2.17 0.12 -11.89
CA HIS A 87 -0.98 0.28 -12.73
C HIS A 87 -0.60 -1.01 -13.46
N ARG A 88 0.03 -1.97 -12.78
CA ARG A 88 0.76 -3.08 -13.44
C ARG A 88 0.33 -4.46 -12.99
N VAL A 89 -0.55 -4.57 -12.01
CA VAL A 89 -0.92 -5.86 -11.39
C VAL A 89 -2.44 -6.00 -11.35
N LYS A 90 -2.94 -7.22 -11.53
CA LYS A 90 -4.37 -7.49 -11.40
C LYS A 90 -4.79 -7.52 -9.93
N VAL A 91 -5.95 -6.95 -9.62
CA VAL A 91 -6.48 -6.88 -8.25
C VAL A 91 -6.63 -8.26 -7.62
N GLU A 92 -7.01 -9.28 -8.40
CA GLU A 92 -7.21 -10.65 -7.91
C GLU A 92 -5.91 -11.29 -7.40
N ILE A 93 -4.77 -10.91 -7.98
CA ILE A 93 -3.45 -11.43 -7.57
C ILE A 93 -3.06 -10.81 -6.24
N ILE A 94 -3.16 -9.48 -6.12
CA ILE A 94 -2.86 -8.75 -4.88
C ILE A 94 -3.78 -9.22 -3.75
N SER A 95 -5.09 -9.29 -4.02
CA SER A 95 -6.08 -9.72 -3.03
C SER A 95 -5.87 -11.17 -2.60
N LYS A 96 -5.35 -12.05 -3.46
CA LYS A 96 -5.01 -13.42 -3.07
C LYS A 96 -3.75 -13.48 -2.21
N GLU A 97 -2.69 -12.82 -2.64
CA GLU A 97 -1.36 -12.94 -2.04
C GLU A 97 -1.20 -12.14 -0.74
N ALA A 98 -1.78 -10.94 -0.67
CA ALA A 98 -1.60 -10.04 0.48
C ALA A 98 -2.66 -10.20 1.57
N LYS A 99 -3.71 -11.00 1.35
CA LYS A 99 -4.87 -11.13 2.26
C LYS A 99 -4.49 -11.42 3.70
N ALA A 100 -3.67 -12.44 3.92
CA ALA A 100 -3.26 -12.84 5.26
C ALA A 100 -2.48 -11.71 5.96
N SER A 101 -1.58 -11.05 5.23
CA SER A 101 -0.83 -9.91 5.72
C SER A 101 -1.73 -8.71 6.03
N PHE A 102 -2.76 -8.45 5.23
CA PHE A 102 -3.75 -7.40 5.53
C PHE A 102 -4.53 -7.69 6.81
N ILE A 103 -4.97 -8.93 7.01
CA ILE A 103 -5.66 -9.34 8.24
C ILE A 103 -4.75 -9.10 9.44
N GLN A 104 -3.50 -9.54 9.37
CA GLN A 104 -2.53 -9.37 10.44
C GLN A 104 -2.23 -7.89 10.71
N ALA A 105 -1.85 -7.13 9.68
CA ALA A 105 -1.51 -5.71 9.80
C ALA A 105 -2.66 -4.90 10.42
N ILE A 106 -3.89 -5.06 9.92
CA ILE A 106 -5.07 -4.35 10.45
C ILE A 106 -5.35 -4.76 11.89
N THR A 107 -5.15 -6.04 12.24
CA THR A 107 -5.35 -6.54 13.61
C THR A 107 -4.35 -5.93 14.58
N GLU A 108 -3.08 -5.89 14.21
CA GLU A 108 -1.96 -5.51 15.08
C GLU A 108 -1.67 -4.00 15.10
N GLU A 109 -2.13 -3.24 14.10
CA GLU A 109 -1.88 -1.80 14.01
C GLU A 109 -2.47 -1.04 15.20
N LYS A 110 -1.62 -0.21 15.80
CA LYS A 110 -1.89 0.61 16.99
C LYS A 110 -2.16 2.06 16.64
N ASP A 111 -1.59 2.55 15.53
CA ASP A 111 -1.85 3.90 15.04
C ASP A 111 -3.21 3.94 14.31
N PRO A 112 -4.19 4.72 14.80
CA PRO A 112 -5.53 4.72 14.23
C PRO A 112 -5.56 5.23 12.78
N TYR A 113 -4.71 6.21 12.45
CA TYR A 113 -4.69 6.80 11.12
C TYR A 113 -4.11 5.80 10.10
N ALA A 114 -3.00 5.14 10.43
CA ALA A 114 -2.44 4.06 9.64
C ALA A 114 -3.43 2.91 9.45
N CYS A 115 -4.12 2.50 10.52
CA CYS A 115 -5.17 1.48 10.45
C CYS A 115 -6.30 1.88 9.50
N GLY A 116 -6.76 3.14 9.57
CA GLY A 116 -7.75 3.70 8.66
C GLY A 116 -7.33 3.62 7.19
N LEU A 117 -6.10 4.02 6.88
CA LEU A 117 -5.53 3.93 5.53
C LEU A 117 -5.41 2.47 5.04
N MET A 118 -5.00 1.53 5.90
CA MET A 118 -4.97 0.10 5.56
C MET A 118 -6.36 -0.44 5.21
N ILE A 119 -7.39 -0.01 5.95
CA ILE A 119 -8.79 -0.38 5.68
C ILE A 119 -9.26 0.25 4.35
N GLU A 120 -8.86 1.48 4.04
CA GLU A 120 -9.15 2.11 2.75
C GLU A 120 -8.50 1.37 1.57
N ALA A 121 -7.27 0.90 1.75
CA ALA A 121 -6.60 0.09 0.75
C ALA A 121 -7.36 -1.24 0.52
N VAL A 122 -7.68 -1.94 1.61
CA VAL A 122 -8.31 -3.26 1.51
C VAL A 122 -9.77 -3.18 1.04
N GLN A 123 -10.49 -2.09 1.30
CA GLN A 123 -11.87 -1.95 0.78
C GLN A 123 -11.92 -1.80 -0.73
N ILE A 124 -10.89 -1.20 -1.33
CA ILE A 124 -10.76 -1.06 -2.78
C ILE A 124 -10.40 -2.42 -3.39
N LEU A 125 -9.40 -3.10 -2.82
CA LEU A 125 -8.94 -4.42 -3.28
C LEU A 125 -10.03 -5.50 -3.24
N PHE A 126 -10.97 -5.39 -2.28
CA PHE A 126 -12.05 -6.36 -2.09
C PHE A 126 -13.44 -5.83 -2.51
N GLY A 127 -13.53 -4.61 -3.04
CA GLY A 127 -14.79 -4.01 -3.49
C GLY A 127 -15.85 -3.87 -2.39
N LYS A 128 -15.45 -3.74 -1.12
CA LYS A 128 -16.33 -3.73 0.05
C LYS A 128 -16.05 -2.53 0.95
N ARG A 129 -16.88 -1.49 0.86
CA ARG A 129 -16.72 -0.26 1.65
C ARG A 129 -17.03 -0.49 3.14
N TRP A 130 -16.10 -0.15 4.03
CA TRP A 130 -16.32 -0.14 5.49
C TRP A 130 -16.21 1.25 6.11
N ILE A 131 -15.40 2.14 5.51
CA ILE A 131 -15.13 3.48 6.05
C ILE A 131 -15.11 4.53 4.92
N PRO A 132 -15.68 5.73 5.12
CA PRO A 132 -15.46 6.85 4.21
C PRO A 132 -14.11 7.51 4.48
N SER A 133 -13.45 8.04 3.45
CA SER A 133 -12.16 8.74 3.56
C SER A 133 -12.19 9.88 4.56
N SER A 134 -13.30 10.63 4.62
CA SER A 134 -13.47 11.69 5.61
C SER A 134 -13.41 11.22 7.06
N ALA A 135 -13.76 9.96 7.36
CA ALA A 135 -13.60 9.43 8.72
C ALA A 135 -12.14 9.13 9.05
N VAL A 136 -11.33 8.73 8.06
CA VAL A 136 -9.89 8.51 8.23
C VAL A 136 -9.17 9.86 8.35
N GLU A 137 -9.46 10.81 7.46
CA GLU A 137 -8.90 12.17 7.45
C GLU A 137 -9.17 12.92 8.76
N ASN A 138 -10.39 12.80 9.30
CA ASN A 138 -10.75 13.42 10.58
C ASN A 138 -10.36 12.59 11.81
N MET A 139 -9.67 11.46 11.62
CA MET A 139 -9.28 10.54 12.70
C MET A 139 -10.44 10.13 13.62
N ASP A 140 -11.59 9.81 13.03
CA ASP A 140 -12.77 9.33 13.75
C ASP A 140 -12.52 7.91 14.30
N LEU A 141 -11.98 7.85 15.52
CA LEU A 141 -11.54 6.62 16.17
C LEU A 141 -12.66 5.58 16.29
N GLU A 142 -13.89 6.02 16.53
CA GLU A 142 -15.03 5.12 16.66
C GLU A 142 -15.35 4.45 15.32
N LYS A 143 -15.36 5.23 14.22
CA LYS A 143 -15.59 4.68 12.88
C LYS A 143 -14.45 3.78 12.44
N ILE A 144 -13.20 4.15 12.71
CA ILE A 144 -12.02 3.34 12.40
C ILE A 144 -12.11 1.98 13.11
N GLU A 145 -12.42 1.96 14.41
CA GLU A 145 -12.50 0.72 15.17
C GLU A 145 -13.67 -0.18 14.71
N LYS A 146 -14.83 0.40 14.39
CA LYS A 146 -15.96 -0.35 13.80
C LYS A 146 -15.61 -0.92 12.42
N ALA A 147 -14.90 -0.15 11.60
CA ALA A 147 -14.46 -0.57 10.28
C ALA A 147 -13.41 -1.69 10.39
N LYS A 148 -12.44 -1.58 11.30
CA LYS A 148 -11.44 -2.61 11.62
C LYS A 148 -12.09 -3.96 11.90
N LYS A 149 -13.03 -4.02 12.85
CA LYS A 149 -13.77 -5.26 13.19
C LYS A 149 -14.52 -5.84 11.98
N SER A 150 -15.13 -4.96 11.19
CA SER A 150 -15.91 -5.38 10.02
C SER A 150 -15.04 -5.90 8.88
N ALA A 151 -13.90 -5.26 8.61
CA ALA A 151 -12.94 -5.68 7.60
C ALA A 151 -12.32 -7.04 7.96
N ILE A 152 -11.79 -7.20 9.18
CA ILE A 152 -11.19 -8.47 9.65
C ILE A 152 -12.18 -9.62 9.52
N ARG A 153 -13.44 -9.42 9.97
CA ARG A 153 -14.49 -10.44 9.88
C ARG A 153 -14.83 -10.83 8.44
N PHE A 154 -14.80 -9.87 7.51
CA PHE A 154 -15.04 -10.16 6.09
C PHE A 154 -13.88 -10.95 5.48
N LEU A 155 -12.65 -10.45 5.64
CA LEU A 155 -11.43 -11.06 5.11
C LEU A 155 -11.18 -12.46 5.69
N SER A 156 -11.55 -12.71 6.95
CA SER A 156 -11.41 -14.05 7.55
C SER A 156 -12.36 -15.10 6.94
N LYS A 157 -13.39 -14.67 6.21
CA LYS A 157 -14.41 -15.56 5.62
C LYS A 157 -14.27 -15.74 4.11
N HIS A 158 -13.77 -14.73 3.39
CA HIS A 158 -13.73 -14.64 1.93
C HIS A 158 -12.32 -14.30 1.52
#